data_AF-A0A3D3X0B4-F1
#
_entry.id   AF-A0A3D3X0B4-F1
#
_cell.length_a   1.000
_cell.length_b   1.000
_cell.length_c   1.000
_cell.angle_alpha   90.00
_cell.angle_beta   90.00
_cell.angle_gamma   90.00
#
_symmetry.space_group_name_H-M   'P 1'
#
loop_
_entity.id
_entity.type
_entity.pdbx_description
1 polymer ?
#
loop_
_entity_poly.entity_id
_entity_poly.type
_entity_poly.pdbx_seq_one_letter_code
_entity_poly.pdbx_strand_id
1 'polypeptide(L)' 'MSPTVFRYKDYRFYFFSREEERMHVHVYCTNGEAKFWVEPEVILA' A
#
# COMPACT_ATOMS: atom_id res chain seq x y z
N MET A 1 -12.01 -7.87 4.13
CA MET A 1 -11.16 -8.04 2.94
C MET A 1 -10.78 -6.66 2.46
N SER A 2 -9.50 -6.28 2.45
CA SER A 2 -9.09 -4.93 2.01
C SER A 2 -9.17 -4.81 0.48
N PRO A 3 -9.66 -3.69 -0.07
CA PRO A 3 -9.73 -3.48 -1.51
C PRO A 3 -8.33 -3.45 -2.13
N THR A 4 -8.21 -3.98 -3.34
CA THR A 4 -6.97 -3.88 -4.11
C THR A 4 -6.95 -2.53 -4.82
N VAL A 5 -5.88 -1.76 -4.60
CA VAL A 5 -5.73 -0.43 -5.20
C VAL A 5 -5.02 -0.53 -6.55
N PHE A 6 -4.04 -1.43 -6.64
CA PHE A 6 -3.25 -1.63 -7.84
C PHE A 6 -2.75 -3.08 -7.92
N ARG A 7 -2.53 -3.56 -9.15
CA ARG A 7 -2.00 -4.90 -9.44
C ARG A 7 -1.01 -4.81 -10.58
N TYR A 8 0.15 -5.43 -10.39
CA TYR A 8 1.17 -5.56 -11.43
C TYR A 8 1.81 -6.95 -11.33
N LYS A 9 1.62 -7.78 -12.35
CA LYS A 9 1.98 -9.21 -12.32
C LYS A 9 1.41 -9.85 -11.04
N ASP A 10 2.25 -10.51 -10.26
CA ASP A 10 1.87 -11.19 -9.00
C ASP A 10 1.88 -10.27 -7.78
N TYR A 11 2.18 -8.97 -7.95
CA TYR A 11 2.18 -7.99 -6.87
C TYR A 11 0.80 -7.34 -6.73
N ARG A 12 0.24 -7.42 -5.52
CA ARG A 12 -1.04 -6.82 -5.14
C ARG A 12 -0.81 -5.71 -4.13
N PHE A 13 -1.25 -4.50 -4.46
CA PHE A 13 -1.15 -3.32 -3.62
C PHE A 13 -2.50 -3.03 -2.93
N TYR A 14 -2.48 -2.77 -1.63
CA TYR A 14 -3.69 -2.47 -0.86
C TYR A 14 -3.41 -1.60 0.38
N PHE A 15 -4.45 -0.93 0.87
CA PHE A 15 -4.44 -0.25 2.17
C PHE A 15 -5.00 -1.17 3.25
N PHE A 16 -4.33 -1.25 4.41
CA PHE A 16 -4.83 -2.02 5.54
C PHE A 16 -5.34 -1.09 6.66
N SER A 17 -6.64 -0.80 6.61
CA SER A 17 -7.29 0.25 7.40
C SER A 17 -7.33 0.01 8.92
N ARG A 18 -6.87 -1.15 9.42
CA ARG A 18 -6.96 -1.54 10.85
C ARG A 18 -5.59 -1.82 11.48
N GLU A 19 -4.52 -1.30 10.90
CA GLU A 19 -3.15 -1.51 11.41
C GLU A 19 -2.58 -0.26 12.07
N GLU A 20 -2.32 0.80 11.28
CA GLU A 20 -1.55 1.98 11.70
C GLU A 20 -2.10 3.24 11.01
N GLU A 21 -2.03 4.39 11.69
CA GLU A 21 -2.53 5.68 11.20
C GLU A 21 -1.59 6.32 10.18
N ARG A 22 -0.28 6.12 10.29
CA ARG A 22 0.69 6.65 9.33
C ARG A 22 0.41 6.10 7.93
N MET A 23 0.36 6.97 6.91
CA MET A 23 0.10 6.57 5.53
C MET A 23 1.12 5.52 5.03
N HIS A 24 0.60 4.38 4.57
CA HIS A 24 1.42 3.29 4.04
C HIS A 24 0.65 2.43 3.05
N VAL A 25 1.38 1.74 2.17
CA VAL A 25 0.83 0.76 1.22
C VAL A 25 1.46 -0.59 1.50
N HIS A 26 0.61 -1.62 1.51
CA HIS A 26 1.04 -3.02 1.56
C HIS A 26 1.17 -3.58 0.16
N VAL A 27 2.21 -4.40 -0.04
CA VAL A 27 2.44 -5.15 -1.27
C VAL A 27 2.54 -6.62 -0.90
N TYR A 28 1.65 -7.43 -1.46
CA TYR A 28 1.66 -8.87 -1.28
C TYR A 28 2.01 -9.58 -2.59
N CYS A 29 2.83 -10.62 -2.50
CA CYS A 29 3.13 -11.55 -3.59
C CYS A 29 3.31 -12.98 -3.04
N THR A 30 3.51 -13.96 -3.93
CA THR A 30 3.76 -15.36 -3.56
C THR A 30 4.99 -15.55 -2.67
N ASN A 31 5.99 -14.69 -2.78
CA ASN A 31 7.24 -14.80 -2.03
C ASN A 31 7.23 -14.03 -0.70
N GLY A 32 6.13 -13.35 -0.36
CA GLY A 32 5.99 -12.62 0.89
C GLY A 32 5.28 -11.28 0.75
N GLU A 33 5.42 -10.47 1.79
CA GLU A 33 4.79 -9.17 1.94
C GLU A 33 5.83 -8.07 2.20
N ALA A 34 5.51 -6.85 1.78
CA ALA A 34 6.29 -5.65 2.03
C ALA A 34 5.37 -4.48 2.39
N LYS A 35 5.90 -3.53 3.18
CA LYS A 35 5.21 -2.30 3.57
C LYS A 35 6.05 -1.09 3.22
N PHE A 36 5.45 -0.10 2.59
CA PHE A 36 6.09 1.17 2.24
C PHE A 36 5.37 2.32 2.93
N TRP A 37 6.14 3.17 3.61
CA TRP A 37 5.64 4.44 4.14
C TRP A 37 5.51 5.46 3.01
N VAL A 38 4.42 6.22 3.01
CA VAL A 38 4.18 7.27 2.03
C VAL A 38 4.21 8.60 2.75
N GLU A 39 4.99 9.54 2.23
CA GLU A 39 4.99 10.92 2.69
C GLU A 39 4.29 11.77 1.64
N PRO A 40 3.24 12.52 1.99
CA PRO A 40 2.54 13.36 1.04
C PRO A 40 3.48 14.47 0.57
N GLU A 41 3.67 14.58 -0.74
CA GLU A 41 4.33 15.73 -1.34
C GLU A 41 3.32 16.87 -1.43
N VAL A 42 3.60 17.97 -0.72
CA VAL A 42 2.75 19.16 -0.74
C VAL A 42 3.26 20.09 -1.83
N ILE A 43 2.48 20.25 -2.89
CA ILE A 43 2.74 21.19 -3.99
C ILE A 43 1.63 22.22 -4.09
N LEU A 44 1.98 23.46 -4.46
CA LEU A 44 1.02 24.53 -4.73
C LEU A 44 0.47 24.39 -6.16
N ALA A 45 -0.80 24.72 -6.33
CA ALA A 45 -1.50 24.74 -7.62
C ALA A 45 -1.29 26.06 -8.36
#